data_AF-A0A224X3L0-F1
#
_entry.id   AF-A0A224X3L0-F1
#
_cell.length_a   1.000
_cell.length_b   1.000
_cell.length_c   1.000
_cell.angle_alpha   90.00
_cell.angle_beta   90.00
_cell.angle_gamma   90.00
#
_symmetry.space_group_name_H-M   'P 1'
#
loop_
_entity.id
_entity.type
_entity.pdbx_description
1 polymer ?
#
loop_
_entity_poly.entity_id
_entity_poly.type
_entity_poly.pdbx_seq_one_letter_code
_entity_poly.pdbx_strand_id
1 'polypeptide(L)'
;MFLFHRVSKMGRTLPTTLFFSLLWVTCLGCKYANVGRYHTMCVYKAHACPNSQLLRSGGISAADKDLILKVHNQIRSKVALGKVRGLPPAADMRVMAWDNELARIAQMWADQCTDGHDKLRDTEKESVGQNVALRWTYSHKDPIMKDRPDWSHSIDLWAREYGQFGFHSGHISPFVFNHDVGHYTQMIWADTHKIGCGFAYYKHPQRGYTKIYVCNYSPGGNIIQGTMYKISPKGATCVDPSLQFSREHRGLCEKGHHRRIKRRKSNRNKREHSRSRSGNSRTFHFSKRQETRRTKRRQSTSPRGYLEYSYLS
;
A
#
# COMPACT_ATOMS: atom_id res chain seq x y z
N MET A 1 46.68 66.92 -51.21
CA MET A 1 45.55 67.77 -50.80
C MET A 1 44.34 66.86 -50.61
N PHE A 2 43.86 66.79 -49.36
CA PHE A 2 42.66 66.13 -48.80
C PHE A 2 42.49 64.59 -48.77
N LEU A 3 42.28 64.14 -47.53
CA LEU A 3 41.80 62.84 -47.03
C LEU A 3 40.29 62.65 -47.29
N PHE A 4 39.82 61.41 -47.43
CA PHE A 4 39.01 60.61 -46.45
C PHE A 4 38.17 59.50 -47.12
N HIS A 5 38.33 58.27 -46.57
CA HIS A 5 37.39 57.16 -46.26
C HIS A 5 35.95 57.18 -46.86
N ARG A 6 35.25 56.08 -47.21
CA ARG A 6 35.07 54.75 -46.55
C ARG A 6 34.06 53.84 -47.32
N VAL A 7 34.19 52.51 -47.17
CA VAL A 7 33.20 51.40 -47.03
C VAL A 7 32.34 50.83 -48.21
N SER A 8 32.49 49.49 -48.38
CA SER A 8 31.57 48.38 -48.77
C SER A 8 30.81 48.41 -50.12
N LYS A 9 30.40 47.30 -50.77
CA LYS A 9 29.92 45.96 -50.33
C LYS A 9 29.80 45.00 -51.54
N MET A 10 29.59 43.70 -51.25
CA MET A 10 28.98 42.63 -52.10
C MET A 10 29.82 42.03 -53.25
N GLY A 11 29.81 40.72 -53.50
CA GLY A 11 29.07 39.63 -52.86
C GLY A 11 29.44 38.27 -53.47
N ARG A 12 29.16 37.18 -52.75
CA ARG A 12 29.00 35.83 -53.32
C ARG A 12 27.94 35.07 -52.50
N THR A 13 27.04 34.45 -53.23
CA THR A 13 25.87 33.66 -52.84
C THR A 13 26.26 32.24 -52.42
N LEU A 14 25.57 31.68 -51.42
CA LEU A 14 25.53 30.24 -51.12
C LEU A 14 24.10 29.88 -50.67
N PRO A 15 23.55 28.71 -51.06
CA PRO A 15 22.17 28.36 -50.80
C PRO A 15 22.02 27.75 -49.40
N THR A 16 21.05 28.26 -48.63
CA THR A 16 20.62 27.68 -47.37
C THR A 16 19.73 26.45 -47.62
N THR A 17 20.27 25.25 -47.42
CA THR A 17 19.46 24.04 -47.28
C THR A 17 18.81 24.03 -45.89
N LEU A 18 17.50 24.26 -45.86
CA LEU A 18 16.65 24.10 -44.67
C LEU A 18 16.53 22.61 -44.32
N PHE A 19 17.20 22.16 -43.27
CA PHE A 19 16.90 20.89 -42.62
C PHE A 19 15.60 21.05 -41.82
N PHE A 20 14.48 20.57 -42.39
CA PHE A 20 13.26 20.35 -41.61
C PHE A 20 13.48 19.12 -40.72
N SER A 21 13.81 19.36 -39.45
CA SER A 21 13.74 18.32 -38.43
C SER A 21 12.27 17.96 -38.20
N LEU A 22 11.81 16.85 -38.78
CA LEU A 22 10.57 16.20 -38.34
C LEU A 22 10.76 15.73 -36.90
N LEU A 23 10.32 16.54 -35.94
CA LEU A 23 10.03 16.07 -34.60
C LEU A 23 8.82 15.14 -34.70
N TRP A 24 9.09 13.84 -34.69
CA TRP A 24 8.06 12.83 -34.49
C TRP A 24 7.46 13.04 -33.10
N VAL A 25 6.34 13.77 -33.04
CA VAL A 25 5.48 13.76 -31.86
C VAL A 25 4.84 12.39 -31.83
N THR A 26 5.50 11.41 -31.23
CA THR A 26 4.83 10.18 -30.84
C THR A 26 3.78 10.59 -29.81
N CYS A 27 2.51 10.58 -30.21
CA CYS A 27 1.40 10.60 -29.29
C CYS A 27 1.55 9.33 -28.44
N LEU A 28 2.23 9.43 -27.30
CA LEU A 28 2.42 8.33 -26.37
C LEU A 28 1.03 7.98 -25.84
N GLY A 29 0.42 6.96 -26.46
CA GLY A 29 -0.85 6.41 -26.02
C GLY A 29 -0.78 6.00 -24.55
N CYS A 30 -1.93 5.95 -23.87
CA CYS A 30 -1.97 5.56 -22.48
C CYS A 30 -1.35 4.17 -22.27
N LYS A 31 -0.36 4.06 -21.36
CA LYS A 31 0.29 2.79 -21.00
C LYS A 31 -0.72 1.67 -20.66
N TYR A 32 -1.84 2.03 -20.03
CA TYR A 32 -2.85 1.07 -19.57
C TYR A 32 -3.94 0.77 -20.61
N ALA A 33 -3.79 1.24 -21.85
CA ALA A 33 -4.76 0.97 -22.92
C ALA A 33 -4.96 -0.53 -23.17
N ASN A 34 -3.91 -1.34 -23.00
CA ASN A 34 -3.96 -2.80 -23.14
C ASN A 34 -4.69 -3.49 -21.97
N VAL A 35 -4.77 -2.85 -20.79
CA VAL A 35 -5.58 -3.34 -19.66
C VAL A 35 -7.05 -2.99 -19.91
N GLY A 36 -7.30 -1.78 -20.38
CA GLY A 36 -8.61 -1.38 -20.89
C GLY A 36 -8.70 0.11 -21.17
N ARG A 37 -9.48 0.49 -22.19
CA ARG A 37 -9.61 1.88 -22.64
C ARG A 37 -10.15 2.86 -21.59
N TYR A 38 -10.85 2.34 -20.57
CA TYR A 38 -11.43 3.12 -19.47
C TYR A 38 -10.59 3.09 -18.19
N HIS A 39 -9.34 2.62 -18.28
CA HIS A 39 -8.46 2.57 -17.12
C HIS A 39 -8.27 3.96 -16.52
N THR A 40 -8.23 4.06 -15.19
CA THR A 40 -8.14 5.34 -14.43
C THR A 40 -7.02 6.23 -14.95
N MET A 41 -5.86 5.64 -15.26
CA MET A 41 -4.70 6.35 -15.80
C MET A 41 -4.84 6.85 -17.24
N CYS A 42 -5.86 6.43 -17.97
CA CYS A 42 -6.11 6.82 -19.36
C CYS A 42 -7.19 7.89 -19.48
N VAL A 43 -8.20 7.85 -18.62
CA VAL A 43 -9.39 8.71 -18.75
C VAL A 43 -9.38 9.92 -17.83
N TYR A 44 -8.64 9.85 -16.71
CA TYR A 44 -8.56 10.95 -15.75
C TYR A 44 -7.27 11.73 -15.87
N LYS A 45 -7.33 12.99 -15.43
CA LYS A 45 -6.17 13.89 -15.35
C LYS A 45 -5.81 14.11 -13.89
N ALA A 46 -4.51 14.24 -13.62
CA ALA A 46 -4.02 14.61 -12.31
C ALA A 46 -4.60 15.98 -11.91
N HIS A 47 -4.86 16.15 -10.62
CA HIS A 47 -5.37 17.39 -10.02
C HIS A 47 -6.70 17.92 -10.59
N ALA A 48 -7.52 17.07 -11.23
CA ALA A 48 -8.73 17.52 -11.92
C ALA A 48 -9.82 18.05 -10.97
N CYS A 49 -10.07 17.35 -9.87
CA CYS A 49 -10.99 17.72 -8.78
C CYS A 49 -12.28 18.43 -9.24
N PRO A 50 -13.06 17.85 -10.18
CA PRO A 50 -14.22 18.51 -10.78
C PRO A 50 -15.21 19.01 -9.72
N ASN A 51 -15.78 20.20 -9.95
CA ASN A 51 -16.78 20.85 -9.11
C ASN A 51 -16.34 21.11 -7.65
N SER A 52 -15.03 21.06 -7.37
CA SER A 52 -14.46 21.30 -6.05
C SER A 52 -13.18 22.14 -6.16
N GLN A 53 -12.81 22.81 -5.08
CA GLN A 53 -11.52 23.50 -5.01
C GLN A 53 -10.47 22.55 -4.43
N LEU A 54 -9.53 22.06 -5.24
CA LEU A 54 -8.40 21.28 -4.75
C LEU A 54 -7.50 22.14 -3.86
N LEU A 55 -7.24 21.68 -2.64
CA LEU A 55 -6.37 22.37 -1.68
C LEU A 55 -5.01 21.66 -1.55
N ARG A 56 -4.99 20.32 -1.68
CA ARG A 56 -3.78 19.50 -1.71
C ARG A 56 -4.03 18.21 -2.48
N SER A 57 -3.03 17.77 -3.22
CA SER A 57 -2.97 16.45 -3.82
C SER A 57 -1.66 15.75 -3.41
N GLY A 58 -1.75 14.47 -3.08
CA GLY A 58 -0.63 13.62 -2.70
C GLY A 58 0.05 14.05 -1.41
N GLY A 59 1.39 14.16 -1.47
CA GLY A 59 2.21 14.48 -0.31
C GLY A 59 2.16 13.41 0.78
N ILE A 60 2.12 12.14 0.36
CA ILE A 60 2.33 10.97 1.22
C ILE A 60 3.82 10.82 1.44
N SER A 61 4.28 11.20 2.64
CA SER A 61 5.69 11.15 3.02
C SER A 61 6.18 9.71 3.18
N ALA A 62 7.50 9.51 3.27
CA ALA A 62 8.07 8.20 3.61
C ALA A 62 7.51 7.68 4.96
N ALA A 63 7.39 8.56 5.94
CA ALA A 63 6.81 8.23 7.24
C ALA A 63 5.33 7.78 7.14
N ASP A 64 4.56 8.39 6.23
CA ASP A 64 3.18 7.95 5.96
C ASP A 64 3.15 6.55 5.34
N LYS A 65 4.01 6.28 4.35
CA LYS A 65 4.11 4.94 3.73
C LYS A 65 4.47 3.87 4.76
N ASP A 66 5.47 4.16 5.59
CA ASP A 66 5.90 3.26 6.66
C ASP A 66 4.79 3.02 7.69
N LEU A 67 4.06 4.09 8.06
CA LEU A 67 2.91 3.98 8.95
C LEU A 67 1.80 3.12 8.35
N ILE A 68 1.42 3.36 7.10
CA ILE A 68 0.40 2.60 6.38
C ILE A 68 0.76 1.12 6.37
N LEU A 69 1.98 0.78 5.94
CA LEU A 69 2.46 -0.61 5.91
C LEU A 69 2.48 -1.24 7.30
N LYS A 70 3.02 -0.51 8.28
CA LYS A 70 3.13 -0.98 9.67
C LYS A 70 1.76 -1.33 10.23
N VAL A 71 0.77 -0.45 10.08
CA VAL A 71 -0.57 -0.69 10.65
C VAL A 71 -1.26 -1.86 9.94
N HIS A 72 -1.20 -1.93 8.60
CA HIS A 72 -1.77 -3.06 7.84
C HIS A 72 -1.13 -4.39 8.25
N ASN A 73 0.21 -4.47 8.26
CA ASN A 73 0.92 -5.69 8.63
C ASN A 73 0.71 -6.07 10.10
N GLN A 74 0.50 -5.10 11.01
CA GLN A 74 0.13 -5.38 12.39
C GLN A 74 -1.27 -6.00 12.51
N ILE A 75 -2.25 -5.49 11.76
CA ILE A 75 -3.61 -6.05 11.73
C ILE A 75 -3.59 -7.47 11.18
N ARG A 76 -2.94 -7.66 10.02
CA ARG A 76 -2.75 -8.97 9.38
C ARG A 76 -2.05 -9.97 10.31
N SER A 77 -0.99 -9.54 11.00
CA SER A 77 -0.26 -10.37 11.96
C SER A 77 -1.15 -10.81 13.13
N LYS A 78 -2.00 -9.92 13.66
CA LYS A 78 -2.95 -10.28 14.73
C LYS A 78 -3.94 -11.34 14.25
N VAL A 79 -4.49 -11.22 13.04
CA VAL A 79 -5.39 -12.23 12.46
C VAL A 79 -4.64 -13.55 12.26
N ALA A 80 -3.49 -13.51 11.60
CA ALA A 80 -2.70 -14.71 11.31
C ALA A 80 -2.33 -15.50 12.58
N LEU A 81 -1.99 -14.79 13.65
CA LEU A 81 -1.65 -15.37 14.95
C LEU A 81 -2.87 -15.81 15.79
N GLY A 82 -4.10 -15.68 15.28
CA GLY A 82 -5.33 -16.02 16.02
C GLY A 82 -5.60 -15.10 17.22
N LYS A 83 -5.14 -13.85 17.17
CA LYS A 83 -5.29 -12.88 18.27
C LYS A 83 -6.53 -12.00 18.12
N VAL A 84 -7.31 -12.18 17.06
CA VAL A 84 -8.59 -11.50 16.86
C VAL A 84 -9.70 -12.45 17.31
N ARG A 85 -10.41 -12.06 18.38
CA ARG A 85 -11.45 -12.89 19.01
C ARG A 85 -12.52 -13.25 17.99
N GLY A 86 -12.74 -14.53 17.72
CA GLY A 86 -13.76 -15.02 16.78
C GLY A 86 -13.24 -15.35 15.38
N LEU A 87 -11.96 -15.05 15.10
CA LEU A 87 -11.31 -15.42 13.84
C LEU A 87 -10.24 -16.49 14.06
N PRO A 88 -10.23 -17.56 13.24
CA PRO A 88 -9.20 -18.58 13.30
C PRO A 88 -7.85 -18.05 12.77
N PRO A 89 -6.73 -18.63 13.21
CA PRO A 89 -5.40 -18.33 12.65
C PRO A 89 -5.32 -18.59 11.15
N ALA A 90 -4.42 -17.89 10.47
CA ALA A 90 -4.23 -18.01 9.02
C ALA A 90 -2.99 -18.85 8.68
N ALA A 91 -3.06 -19.56 7.55
CA ALA A 91 -2.03 -20.49 7.10
C ALA A 91 -1.13 -19.93 5.99
N ASP A 92 -1.45 -18.75 5.48
CA ASP A 92 -0.89 -18.18 4.24
C ASP A 92 -0.88 -16.63 4.22
N MET A 93 -1.15 -15.96 5.33
CA MET A 93 -1.27 -14.50 5.38
C MET A 93 0.04 -13.81 4.98
N ARG A 94 0.09 -13.15 3.82
CA ARG A 94 1.32 -12.54 3.31
C ARG A 94 1.61 -11.18 3.94
N VAL A 95 2.89 -10.84 4.07
CA VAL A 95 3.33 -9.48 4.37
C VAL A 95 3.00 -8.56 3.19
N MET A 96 2.48 -7.36 3.48
CA MET A 96 2.28 -6.32 2.47
C MET A 96 3.55 -5.48 2.32
N ALA A 97 3.88 -5.14 1.08
CA ALA A 97 4.92 -4.19 0.71
C ALA A 97 4.33 -3.00 -0.06
N TRP A 98 5.01 -1.86 -0.03
CA TRP A 98 4.58 -0.68 -0.78
C TRP A 98 4.83 -0.87 -2.27
N ASP A 99 3.86 -0.49 -3.10
CA ASP A 99 3.97 -0.50 -4.55
C ASP A 99 3.68 0.89 -5.13
N ASN A 100 4.66 1.44 -5.85
CA ASN A 100 4.56 2.79 -6.42
C ASN A 100 3.61 2.88 -7.62
N GLU A 101 3.42 1.79 -8.36
CA GLU A 101 2.45 1.76 -9.47
C GLU A 101 1.03 1.85 -8.91
N LEU A 102 0.71 1.06 -7.88
CA LEU A 102 -0.57 1.13 -7.18
C LEU A 102 -0.82 2.51 -6.57
N ALA A 103 0.19 3.10 -5.94
CA ALA A 103 0.09 4.43 -5.34
C ALA A 103 -0.21 5.52 -6.38
N ARG A 104 0.41 5.45 -7.56
CA ARG A 104 0.17 6.39 -8.64
C ARG A 104 -1.25 6.27 -9.19
N ILE A 105 -1.77 5.05 -9.32
CA ILE A 105 -3.16 4.80 -9.75
C ILE A 105 -4.14 5.32 -8.69
N ALA A 106 -3.89 5.00 -7.41
CA ALA A 106 -4.70 5.49 -6.30
C ALA A 106 -4.70 7.03 -6.20
N GLN A 107 -3.54 7.66 -6.44
CA GLN A 107 -3.44 9.12 -6.46
C GLN A 107 -4.21 9.74 -7.62
N MET A 108 -4.16 9.13 -8.81
CA MET A 108 -4.96 9.59 -9.95
C MET A 108 -6.45 9.57 -9.61
N TRP A 109 -6.92 8.56 -8.87
CA TRP A 109 -8.32 8.52 -8.41
C TRP A 109 -8.62 9.56 -7.33
N ALA A 110 -7.76 9.69 -6.31
CA ALA A 110 -7.92 10.69 -5.25
C ALA A 110 -8.01 12.13 -5.80
N ASP A 111 -7.27 12.40 -6.88
CA ASP A 111 -7.27 13.68 -7.58
C ASP A 111 -8.62 14.04 -8.24
N GLN A 112 -9.56 13.11 -8.33
CA GLN A 112 -10.89 13.36 -8.89
C GLN A 112 -11.89 13.89 -7.84
N CYS A 113 -11.52 13.93 -6.56
CA CYS A 113 -12.35 14.51 -5.49
C CYS A 113 -13.80 13.98 -5.46
N THR A 114 -13.99 12.75 -5.91
CA THR A 114 -15.30 12.10 -6.06
C THR A 114 -15.42 10.95 -5.08
N ASP A 115 -16.65 10.63 -4.72
CA ASP A 115 -16.94 9.51 -3.85
C ASP A 115 -16.87 8.18 -4.58
N GLY A 116 -16.64 7.11 -3.81
CA GLY A 116 -16.69 5.73 -4.29
C GLY A 116 -15.46 5.31 -5.07
N HIS A 117 -15.66 4.28 -5.88
CA HIS A 117 -14.62 3.53 -6.57
C HIS A 117 -14.50 3.92 -8.06
N ASP A 118 -13.27 3.98 -8.57
CA ASP A 118 -13.01 4.04 -10.02
C ASP A 118 -13.46 2.75 -10.74
N LYS A 119 -13.60 2.83 -12.06
CA LYS A 119 -14.12 1.69 -12.84
C LYS A 119 -13.08 0.62 -13.16
N LEU A 120 -11.83 1.01 -13.41
CA LEU A 120 -10.77 0.09 -13.82
C LEU A 120 -9.40 0.60 -13.39
N ARG A 121 -8.77 -0.15 -12.47
CA ARG A 121 -7.51 0.23 -11.79
C ARG A 121 -6.44 -0.87 -11.82
N ASP A 122 -6.70 -1.93 -12.58
CA ASP A 122 -5.86 -3.12 -12.63
C ASP A 122 -4.48 -2.80 -13.20
N THR A 123 -3.48 -3.51 -12.70
CA THR A 123 -2.16 -3.47 -13.35
C THR A 123 -2.17 -4.37 -14.59
N GLU A 124 -1.11 -4.32 -15.40
CA GLU A 124 -0.96 -5.27 -16.51
C GLU A 124 -0.91 -6.74 -16.06
N LYS A 125 -0.62 -7.01 -14.78
CA LYS A 125 -0.33 -8.35 -14.28
C LYS A 125 -1.42 -8.93 -13.39
N GLU A 126 -2.07 -8.08 -12.61
CA GLU A 126 -2.91 -8.50 -11.49
C GLU A 126 -4.09 -7.55 -11.35
N SER A 127 -5.24 -8.12 -10.96
CA SER A 127 -6.40 -7.36 -10.52
C SER A 127 -6.06 -6.55 -9.26
N VAL A 128 -6.78 -5.44 -9.07
CA VAL A 128 -6.50 -4.50 -7.99
C VAL A 128 -7.78 -4.15 -7.23
N GLY A 129 -7.78 -4.47 -5.94
CA GLY A 129 -8.82 -4.05 -5.00
C GLY A 129 -8.59 -2.63 -4.50
N GLN A 130 -9.58 -2.04 -3.83
CA GLN A 130 -9.50 -0.65 -3.37
C GLN A 130 -10.29 -0.43 -2.10
N ASN A 131 -9.72 0.34 -1.17
CA ASN A 131 -10.46 0.98 -0.08
C ASN A 131 -10.46 2.49 -0.29
N VAL A 132 -11.61 3.12 -0.04
CA VAL A 132 -11.77 4.59 -0.10
C VAL A 132 -12.35 5.07 1.22
N ALA A 133 -11.84 6.18 1.74
CA ALA A 133 -12.41 6.85 2.90
C ALA A 133 -12.54 8.35 2.64
N LEU A 134 -13.64 8.92 3.10
CA LEU A 134 -13.94 10.34 3.04
C LEU A 134 -14.14 10.89 4.45
N ARG A 135 -13.59 12.08 4.71
CA ARG A 135 -13.81 12.82 5.96
C ARG A 135 -14.08 14.27 5.61
N TRP A 136 -15.17 14.84 6.10
CA TRP A 136 -15.52 16.23 5.81
C TRP A 136 -16.00 17.01 7.04
N THR A 137 -16.03 18.33 6.91
CA THR A 137 -16.63 19.24 7.88
C THR A 137 -17.32 20.42 7.19
N TYR A 138 -18.54 20.73 7.63
CA TYR A 138 -19.32 21.87 7.17
C TYR A 138 -18.77 23.22 7.64
N SER A 139 -17.74 23.23 8.47
CA SER A 139 -17.20 24.48 8.99
C SER A 139 -16.62 25.37 7.89
N HIS A 140 -16.98 26.66 7.91
CA HIS A 140 -16.45 27.68 7.01
C HIS A 140 -15.01 28.10 7.37
N LYS A 141 -14.62 27.96 8.64
CA LYS A 141 -13.23 28.03 9.09
C LYS A 141 -12.66 26.62 8.97
N ASP A 142 -11.43 26.43 8.51
CA ASP A 142 -10.76 25.13 8.61
C ASP A 142 -10.32 24.93 10.08
N PRO A 143 -11.14 24.35 10.98
CA PRO A 143 -10.93 24.57 12.40
C PRO A 143 -9.90 23.58 12.96
N ILE A 144 -9.81 22.40 12.35
CA ILE A 144 -9.02 21.27 12.80
C ILE A 144 -8.79 20.36 11.60
N MET A 145 -7.87 20.69 10.70
CA MET A 145 -7.23 19.71 9.82
C MET A 145 -5.99 20.36 9.18
N LYS A 146 -4.81 20.07 9.72
CA LYS A 146 -3.57 20.26 8.95
C LYS A 146 -3.79 19.63 7.58
N ASP A 147 -3.33 20.29 6.52
CA ASP A 147 -3.27 19.82 5.13
C ASP A 147 -2.73 18.37 4.97
N ARG A 148 -2.16 17.79 6.03
CA ARG A 148 -1.66 16.43 6.13
C ARG A 148 -2.75 15.34 6.26
N PRO A 149 -2.50 14.15 5.69
CA PRO A 149 -3.35 12.98 5.89
C PRO A 149 -3.25 12.46 7.33
N ASP A 150 -4.34 11.86 7.81
CA ASP A 150 -4.39 11.10 9.06
C ASP A 150 -4.65 9.62 8.74
N TRP A 151 -3.61 8.95 8.23
CA TRP A 151 -3.69 7.56 7.77
C TRP A 151 -4.05 6.58 8.89
N SER A 152 -3.52 6.77 10.09
CA SER A 152 -3.81 5.90 11.24
C SER A 152 -5.31 5.83 11.50
N HIS A 153 -5.99 6.97 11.48
CA HIS A 153 -7.42 7.03 11.73
C HIS A 153 -8.22 6.36 10.61
N SER A 154 -7.95 6.68 9.34
CA SER A 154 -8.70 6.07 8.22
C SER A 154 -8.52 4.55 8.16
N ILE A 155 -7.31 4.04 8.42
CA ILE A 155 -7.03 2.60 8.46
C ILE A 155 -7.72 1.94 9.67
N ASP A 156 -7.77 2.63 10.81
CA ASP A 156 -8.43 2.14 12.01
C ASP A 156 -9.96 2.07 11.84
N LEU A 157 -10.58 3.00 11.10
CA LEU A 157 -12.00 2.91 10.74
C LEU A 157 -12.29 1.66 9.92
N TRP A 158 -11.53 1.42 8.84
CA TRP A 158 -11.65 0.19 8.04
C TRP A 158 -11.43 -1.06 8.91
N ALA A 159 -10.46 -1.03 9.83
CA ALA A 159 -10.19 -2.16 10.71
C ALA A 159 -11.31 -2.48 11.70
N ARG A 160 -12.08 -1.47 12.12
CA ARG A 160 -13.16 -1.59 13.12
C ARG A 160 -14.45 -2.17 12.56
N GLU A 161 -14.62 -2.19 11.24
CA GLU A 161 -15.79 -2.81 10.59
C GLU A 161 -16.02 -4.24 11.06
N TYR A 162 -14.93 -4.98 11.31
CA TYR A 162 -14.93 -6.31 11.93
C TYR A 162 -15.91 -6.42 13.11
N GLY A 163 -15.81 -5.49 14.06
CA GLY A 163 -16.61 -5.49 15.29
C GLY A 163 -17.95 -4.79 15.14
N GLN A 164 -18.07 -3.84 14.22
CA GLN A 164 -19.28 -3.04 14.03
C GLN A 164 -20.38 -3.81 13.32
N PHE A 165 -20.02 -4.67 12.36
CA PHE A 165 -20.98 -5.33 11.47
C PHE A 165 -20.97 -6.87 11.59
N GLY A 166 -20.39 -7.38 12.69
CA GLY A 166 -20.52 -8.79 13.06
C GLY A 166 -19.79 -9.77 12.13
N PHE A 167 -18.63 -9.41 11.59
CA PHE A 167 -17.84 -10.35 10.78
C PHE A 167 -17.41 -11.57 11.62
N HIS A 168 -17.57 -12.78 11.07
CA HIS A 168 -17.20 -14.02 11.76
C HIS A 168 -16.57 -15.04 10.80
N SER A 169 -16.01 -16.11 11.38
CA SER A 169 -15.21 -17.09 10.65
C SER A 169 -15.93 -17.83 9.52
N GLY A 170 -17.26 -17.86 9.55
CA GLY A 170 -18.10 -18.47 8.52
C GLY A 170 -18.04 -17.74 7.17
N HIS A 171 -17.56 -16.49 7.17
CA HIS A 171 -17.42 -15.69 5.95
C HIS A 171 -16.02 -15.79 5.31
N ILE A 172 -15.12 -16.63 5.82
CA ILE A 172 -13.73 -16.71 5.33
C ILE A 172 -13.61 -17.58 4.08
N SER A 173 -14.27 -18.74 4.10
CA SER A 173 -14.16 -19.76 3.04
C SER A 173 -15.38 -20.71 3.09
N PRO A 174 -16.24 -20.71 2.07
CA PRO A 174 -16.26 -19.75 0.97
C PRO A 174 -16.47 -18.32 1.47
N PHE A 175 -15.87 -17.35 0.78
CA PHE A 175 -15.99 -15.95 1.14
C PHE A 175 -17.39 -15.44 0.85
N VAL A 176 -18.03 -14.87 1.88
CA VAL A 176 -19.33 -14.21 1.80
C VAL A 176 -19.10 -12.71 1.88
N PHE A 177 -19.33 -12.01 0.77
CA PHE A 177 -19.15 -10.57 0.72
C PHE A 177 -20.30 -9.89 1.47
N ASN A 178 -19.95 -9.06 2.46
CA ASN A 178 -20.80 -8.02 2.99
C ASN A 178 -20.07 -6.69 2.78
N HIS A 179 -20.80 -5.76 2.22
CA HIS A 179 -20.33 -4.45 1.88
C HIS A 179 -19.91 -3.61 3.10
N ASP A 180 -20.59 -3.80 4.25
CA ASP A 180 -20.27 -3.11 5.50
C ASP A 180 -18.89 -3.49 6.08
N VAL A 181 -18.31 -4.60 5.64
CA VAL A 181 -17.01 -5.12 6.08
C VAL A 181 -16.00 -5.24 4.97
N GLY A 182 -16.32 -4.69 3.78
CA GLY A 182 -15.53 -4.85 2.57
C GLY A 182 -14.12 -4.27 2.71
N HIS A 183 -13.96 -3.18 3.47
CA HIS A 183 -12.64 -2.59 3.69
C HIS A 183 -11.79 -3.48 4.60
N TYR A 184 -12.39 -3.99 5.69
CA TYR A 184 -11.71 -4.93 6.60
C TYR A 184 -11.26 -6.19 5.87
N THR A 185 -12.15 -6.84 5.12
CA THR A 185 -11.84 -8.10 4.43
C THR A 185 -10.74 -7.92 3.39
N GLN A 186 -10.71 -6.80 2.68
CA GLN A 186 -9.61 -6.47 1.76
C GLN A 186 -8.26 -6.33 2.51
N MET A 187 -8.24 -5.68 3.68
CA MET A 187 -7.02 -5.51 4.47
C MET A 187 -6.44 -6.85 4.95
N ILE A 188 -7.28 -7.86 5.17
CA ILE A 188 -6.88 -9.18 5.70
C ILE A 188 -6.96 -10.29 4.65
N TRP A 189 -7.01 -9.95 3.36
CA TRP A 189 -6.95 -10.94 2.28
C TRP A 189 -5.54 -11.53 2.16
N ALA A 190 -5.38 -12.85 2.29
CA ALA A 190 -4.07 -13.49 2.45
C ALA A 190 -3.12 -13.23 1.28
N ASP A 191 -3.61 -13.35 0.04
CA ASP A 191 -2.79 -13.22 -1.17
C ASP A 191 -2.41 -11.78 -1.51
N THR A 192 -3.20 -10.80 -1.03
CA THR A 192 -2.88 -9.38 -1.17
C THR A 192 -1.60 -9.07 -0.41
N HIS A 193 -0.56 -8.67 -1.14
CA HIS A 193 0.79 -8.47 -0.60
C HIS A 193 1.44 -7.18 -1.10
N LYS A 194 0.70 -6.37 -1.84
CA LYS A 194 1.11 -5.04 -2.29
C LYS A 194 0.03 -4.04 -1.96
N ILE A 195 0.45 -2.85 -1.53
CA ILE A 195 -0.44 -1.72 -1.27
C ILE A 195 0.21 -0.44 -1.81
N GLY A 196 -0.59 0.44 -2.38
CA GLY A 196 -0.18 1.80 -2.71
C GLY A 196 -1.37 2.74 -2.56
N CYS A 197 -1.15 3.89 -1.93
CA CYS A 197 -2.23 4.79 -1.57
C CYS A 197 -2.05 6.19 -2.19
N GLY A 198 -3.17 6.92 -2.30
CA GLY A 198 -3.30 8.29 -2.77
C GLY A 198 -4.15 9.12 -1.80
N PHE A 199 -3.94 10.43 -1.81
CA PHE A 199 -4.62 11.37 -0.90
C PHE A 199 -4.96 12.67 -1.62
N ALA A 200 -6.12 13.24 -1.33
CA ALA A 200 -6.41 14.62 -1.67
C ALA A 200 -7.21 15.32 -0.56
N TYR A 201 -7.02 16.63 -0.48
CA TYR A 201 -7.76 17.53 0.39
C TYR A 201 -8.35 18.64 -0.49
N TYR A 202 -9.65 18.88 -0.37
CA TYR A 202 -10.38 19.78 -1.24
C TYR A 202 -11.56 20.42 -0.50
N LYS A 203 -12.08 21.51 -1.04
CA LYS A 203 -13.33 22.13 -0.57
C LYS A 203 -14.46 21.76 -1.52
N HIS A 204 -15.35 20.89 -1.07
CA HIS A 204 -16.55 20.48 -1.76
C HIS A 204 -17.68 21.50 -1.52
N PRO A 205 -18.47 21.89 -2.54
CA PRO A 205 -19.48 22.93 -2.41
C PRO A 205 -20.55 22.63 -1.35
N GLN A 206 -20.92 21.36 -1.17
CA GLN A 206 -21.98 20.93 -0.24
C GLN A 206 -21.45 20.43 1.11
N ARG A 207 -20.21 19.90 1.16
CA ARG A 207 -19.66 19.22 2.36
C ARG A 207 -18.60 20.04 3.08
N GLY A 208 -18.18 21.16 2.50
CA GLY A 208 -17.09 21.98 3.02
C GLY A 208 -15.73 21.32 2.80
N TYR A 209 -14.84 21.41 3.78
CA TYR A 209 -13.50 20.86 3.70
C TYR A 209 -13.55 19.32 3.77
N THR A 210 -13.03 18.64 2.75
CA THR A 210 -13.11 17.19 2.56
C THR A 210 -11.74 16.60 2.29
N LYS A 211 -11.42 15.49 2.95
CA LYS A 211 -10.24 14.64 2.71
C LYS A 211 -10.69 13.31 2.13
N ILE A 212 -10.03 12.88 1.06
CA ILE A 212 -10.18 11.55 0.47
C ILE A 212 -8.88 10.76 0.64
N TYR A 213 -9.02 9.50 1.05
CA TYR A 213 -7.95 8.52 1.20
C TYR A 213 -8.28 7.34 0.29
N VAL A 214 -7.35 6.97 -0.58
CA VAL A 214 -7.52 5.83 -1.49
C VAL A 214 -6.36 4.89 -1.29
N CYS A 215 -6.59 3.60 -1.05
CA CYS A 215 -5.55 2.57 -1.06
C CYS A 215 -5.92 1.48 -2.05
N ASN A 216 -5.01 1.20 -2.98
CA ASN A 216 -5.11 0.12 -3.95
C ASN A 216 -4.30 -1.09 -3.46
N TYR A 217 -4.86 -2.28 -3.65
CA TYR A 217 -4.38 -3.55 -3.10
C TYR A 217 -4.16 -4.57 -4.21
N SER A 218 -2.99 -5.22 -4.26
CA SER A 218 -2.69 -6.19 -5.32
C SER A 218 -2.04 -7.49 -4.80
N PRO A 219 -2.48 -8.65 -5.30
CA PRO A 219 -3.75 -8.87 -6.02
C PRO A 219 -4.96 -8.37 -5.22
N GLY A 220 -6.04 -8.02 -5.92
CA GLY A 220 -7.31 -7.63 -5.30
C GLY A 220 -7.93 -8.78 -4.51
N GLY A 221 -8.54 -8.44 -3.37
CA GLY A 221 -9.28 -9.39 -2.53
C GLY A 221 -10.78 -9.37 -2.80
N ASN A 222 -11.56 -9.72 -1.77
CA ASN A 222 -13.03 -9.70 -1.77
C ASN A 222 -13.66 -10.53 -2.91
N ILE A 223 -13.01 -11.61 -3.31
CA ILE A 223 -13.48 -12.51 -4.36
C ILE A 223 -14.63 -13.35 -3.80
N ILE A 224 -15.85 -13.08 -4.24
CA ILE A 224 -17.06 -13.82 -3.87
C ILE A 224 -16.86 -15.32 -4.15
N GLN A 225 -17.24 -16.18 -3.20
CA GLN A 225 -17.00 -17.64 -3.22
C GLN A 225 -15.53 -18.08 -3.19
N GLY A 226 -14.58 -17.15 -3.16
CA GLY A 226 -13.16 -17.44 -2.98
C GLY A 226 -12.80 -17.82 -1.55
N THR A 227 -11.51 -17.86 -1.25
CA THR A 227 -10.99 -18.06 0.12
C THR A 227 -10.22 -16.81 0.52
N MET A 228 -10.67 -16.13 1.58
CA MET A 228 -10.01 -14.91 2.06
C MET A 228 -8.62 -15.20 2.66
N TYR A 229 -8.51 -16.26 3.45
CA TYR A 229 -7.25 -16.85 3.91
C TYR A 229 -7.47 -18.31 4.28
N LYS A 230 -6.42 -19.14 4.16
CA LYS A 230 -6.51 -20.55 4.58
C LYS A 230 -6.49 -20.64 6.11
N ILE A 231 -7.47 -21.33 6.68
CA ILE A 231 -7.56 -21.52 8.14
C ILE A 231 -6.50 -22.52 8.62
N SER A 232 -5.80 -22.20 9.72
CA SER A 232 -4.85 -23.10 10.37
C SER A 232 -5.24 -23.40 11.82
N PRO A 233 -5.45 -24.68 12.18
CA PRO A 233 -5.67 -25.08 13.57
C PRO A 233 -4.39 -25.05 14.43
N LYS A 234 -3.21 -24.89 13.81
CA LYS A 234 -1.90 -24.94 14.49
C LYS A 234 -1.34 -23.55 14.83
N GLY A 235 -2.14 -22.50 14.70
CA GLY A 235 -1.67 -21.12 14.72
C GLY A 235 -1.14 -20.68 13.36
N ALA A 236 -0.46 -19.53 13.31
CA ALA A 236 0.07 -19.00 12.05
C ALA A 236 1.01 -19.98 11.35
N THR A 237 0.83 -20.22 10.05
CA THR A 237 1.74 -21.01 9.20
C THR A 237 1.99 -20.31 7.86
N CYS A 238 2.89 -20.87 7.05
CA CYS A 238 3.07 -20.53 5.63
C CYS A 238 3.05 -21.83 4.82
N VAL A 239 1.88 -22.21 4.33
CA VAL A 239 1.68 -23.53 3.68
C VAL A 239 2.18 -23.60 2.24
N ASP A 240 2.38 -22.45 1.60
CA ASP A 240 2.99 -22.39 0.27
C ASP A 240 4.51 -22.63 0.38
N PRO A 241 5.07 -23.67 -0.30
CA PRO A 241 6.50 -23.97 -0.26
C PRO A 241 7.42 -22.86 -0.80
N SER A 242 6.89 -21.93 -1.59
CA SER A 242 7.62 -20.76 -2.09
C SER A 242 7.72 -19.62 -1.06
N LEU A 243 6.97 -19.73 0.04
CA LEU A 243 6.92 -18.75 1.11
C LEU A 243 7.61 -19.25 2.38
N GLN A 244 8.10 -18.32 3.18
CA GLN A 244 8.64 -18.53 4.52
C GLN A 244 8.01 -17.54 5.49
N PHE A 245 8.15 -17.76 6.79
CA PHE A 245 7.78 -16.74 7.76
C PHE A 245 8.61 -15.47 7.57
N SER A 246 7.93 -14.33 7.67
CA SER A 246 8.59 -13.04 7.66
C SER A 246 9.48 -12.84 8.88
N ARG A 247 10.68 -12.32 8.64
CA ARG A 247 11.65 -12.01 9.70
C ARG A 247 11.24 -10.80 10.53
N GLU A 248 10.49 -9.88 9.94
CA GLU A 248 10.11 -8.60 10.56
C GLU A 248 8.68 -8.65 11.10
N HIS A 249 7.79 -9.41 10.44
CA HIS A 249 6.37 -9.46 10.77
C HIS A 249 5.96 -10.86 11.23
N ARG A 250 5.93 -11.07 12.55
CA ARG A 250 5.57 -12.37 13.15
C ARG A 250 4.23 -12.90 12.61
N GLY A 251 4.24 -14.17 12.20
CA GLY A 251 3.05 -14.87 11.71
C GLY A 251 2.64 -14.52 10.28
N LEU A 252 3.34 -13.60 9.61
CA LEU A 252 3.12 -13.32 8.18
C LEU A 252 4.10 -14.11 7.31
N CYS A 253 3.75 -14.30 6.04
CA CYS A 253 4.52 -14.99 5.04
C CYS A 253 5.18 -14.03 4.05
N GLU A 254 6.42 -14.29 3.68
CA GLU A 254 7.17 -13.55 2.65
C GLU A 254 7.81 -14.54 1.66
N LYS A 255 8.20 -14.07 0.47
CA LYS A 255 8.85 -14.93 -0.52
C LYS A 255 10.17 -15.45 0.04
N GLY A 256 10.37 -16.76 -0.04
CA GLY A 256 11.62 -17.39 0.35
C GLY A 256 12.77 -16.88 -0.52
N HIS A 257 13.85 -16.43 0.11
CA HIS A 257 15.11 -16.31 -0.62
C HIS A 257 15.64 -17.73 -0.82
N HIS A 258 15.34 -18.34 -1.96
CA HIS A 258 16.13 -19.49 -2.40
C HIS A 258 17.57 -19.00 -2.55
N ARG A 259 18.37 -19.14 -1.48
CA ARG A 259 19.82 -19.15 -1.61
C ARG A 259 20.10 -20.27 -2.60
N ARG A 260 20.46 -19.91 -3.84
CA ARG A 260 21.07 -20.84 -4.79
C ARG A 260 22.24 -21.46 -4.03
N ILE A 261 22.04 -22.66 -3.49
CA ILE A 261 23.13 -23.46 -2.95
C ILE A 261 23.99 -23.75 -4.16
N LYS A 262 25.02 -22.93 -4.39
CA LYS A 262 26.14 -23.32 -5.26
C LYS A 262 26.67 -24.58 -4.60
N ARG A 263 26.30 -25.76 -5.12
CA ARG A 263 26.92 -27.04 -4.77
C ARG A 263 28.41 -26.86 -5.00
N ARG A 264 29.17 -26.56 -3.95
CA ARG A 264 30.62 -26.76 -3.95
C ARG A 264 30.78 -28.27 -4.14
N LYS A 265 31.22 -28.69 -5.32
CA LYS A 265 31.74 -30.05 -5.52
C LYS A 265 32.88 -30.20 -4.51
N SER A 266 32.66 -30.95 -3.43
CA SER A 266 33.77 -31.30 -2.55
C SER A 266 34.63 -32.32 -3.29
N ASN A 267 35.83 -31.92 -3.68
CA ASN A 267 36.86 -32.90 -4.03
C ASN A 267 37.18 -33.70 -2.78
N ARG A 268 36.72 -34.95 -2.77
CA ARG A 268 37.03 -35.96 -1.78
C ARG A 268 38.46 -36.41 -2.00
N ASN A 269 39.42 -35.80 -1.32
CA ASN A 269 40.75 -36.38 -1.14
C ASN A 269 40.87 -36.99 0.25
N LYS A 270 41.14 -38.30 0.25
CA LYS A 270 41.57 -39.13 1.37
C LYS A 270 42.65 -38.44 2.20
N ARG A 271 42.52 -38.53 3.53
CA ARG A 271 43.64 -38.80 4.45
C ARG A 271 43.06 -39.31 5.78
N GLU A 272 43.30 -40.58 6.04
CA GLU A 272 43.31 -41.15 7.39
C GLU A 272 44.45 -40.49 8.18
N HIS A 273 44.25 -40.20 9.47
CA HIS A 273 44.82 -40.97 10.59
C HIS A 273 44.73 -40.21 11.92
N SER A 274 44.78 -40.98 13.01
CA SER A 274 45.06 -40.65 14.41
C SER A 274 44.01 -39.94 15.29
N ARG A 275 43.47 -40.78 16.19
CA ARG A 275 43.00 -40.54 17.57
C ARG A 275 43.68 -39.38 18.32
N SER A 276 42.93 -38.63 19.12
CA SER A 276 43.15 -38.57 20.58
C SER A 276 42.00 -37.87 21.31
N ARG A 277 41.76 -38.34 22.54
CA ARG A 277 40.82 -37.84 23.54
C ARG A 277 41.33 -36.54 24.16
N SER A 278 40.43 -35.61 24.48
CA SER A 278 40.46 -34.89 25.76
C SER A 278 39.14 -34.16 25.97
N GLY A 279 38.44 -34.51 27.05
CA GLY A 279 37.30 -33.73 27.52
C GLY A 279 37.75 -32.42 28.16
N ASN A 280 36.85 -31.44 28.21
CA ASN A 280 36.72 -30.67 29.43
C ASN A 280 35.31 -30.10 29.58
N SER A 281 34.75 -30.39 30.75
CA SER A 281 33.51 -29.86 31.28
C SER A 281 33.76 -28.47 31.83
N ARG A 282 32.93 -27.48 31.47
CA ARG A 282 32.70 -26.30 32.33
C ARG A 282 31.23 -25.90 32.26
N THR A 283 30.53 -26.32 33.32
CA THR A 283 29.35 -25.69 33.88
C THR A 283 29.61 -24.21 34.20
N PHE A 284 28.65 -23.35 33.90
CA PHE A 284 28.52 -22.08 34.61
C PHE A 284 27.07 -21.79 34.96
N HIS A 285 26.94 -21.37 36.21
CA HIS A 285 25.71 -21.22 36.97
C HIS A 285 24.84 -20.05 36.52
N PHE A 286 23.57 -20.28 36.78
CA PHE A 286 22.41 -19.41 36.77
C PHE A 286 22.56 -18.14 37.63
N SER A 287 22.00 -17.01 37.18
CA SER A 287 21.41 -16.02 38.09
C SER A 287 20.22 -15.32 37.44
N LYS A 288 19.06 -15.52 38.07
CA LYS A 288 17.78 -14.82 37.80
C LYS A 288 17.86 -13.42 38.38
N ARG A 289 17.31 -12.43 37.67
CA ARG A 289 16.68 -11.28 38.31
C ARG A 289 15.37 -10.95 37.63
N GLN A 290 14.28 -11.11 38.38
CA GLN A 290 12.94 -10.64 38.08
C GLN A 290 12.79 -9.17 38.51
N GLU A 291 11.59 -8.63 38.26
CA GLU A 291 10.96 -7.45 38.86
C GLU A 291 11.08 -6.15 38.03
N THR A 292 10.04 -5.36 37.72
CA THR A 292 8.60 -5.34 38.05
C THR A 292 7.84 -4.53 36.98
N ARG A 293 6.54 -4.84 36.81
CA ARG A 293 5.56 -4.06 36.05
C ARG A 293 5.12 -2.82 36.85
N ARG A 294 4.92 -1.68 36.18
CA ARG A 294 3.99 -0.63 36.62
C ARG A 294 3.13 -0.14 35.45
N THR A 295 1.85 -0.47 35.53
CA THR A 295 0.77 0.02 34.68
C THR A 295 0.31 1.39 35.19
N LYS A 296 0.10 2.36 34.27
CA LYS A 296 -0.71 3.55 34.54
C LYS A 296 -1.81 3.66 33.50
N ARG A 297 -3.04 3.53 34.00
CA ARG A 297 -4.33 3.72 33.32
C ARG A 297 -4.60 5.23 33.29
N ARG A 298 -4.94 5.79 32.13
CA ARG A 298 -5.60 7.11 32.04
C ARG A 298 -6.82 6.97 31.13
N GLN A 299 -7.99 7.14 31.75
CA GLN A 299 -9.24 7.51 31.11
C GLN A 299 -9.26 9.04 30.96
N SER A 300 -9.72 9.56 29.82
CA SER A 300 -10.54 10.78 29.76
C SER A 300 -11.07 10.95 28.32
N THR A 301 -12.37 10.75 28.13
CA THR A 301 -13.38 11.77 27.76
C THR A 301 -13.37 12.20 26.30
N SER A 302 -14.43 11.81 25.60
CA SER A 302 -14.82 12.25 24.24
C SER A 302 -15.60 13.57 24.29
N PRO A 303 -15.35 14.52 23.38
CA PRO A 303 -16.31 15.55 23.01
C PRO A 303 -17.11 15.13 21.76
N ARG A 304 -18.43 15.20 21.89
CA ARG A 304 -19.44 15.08 20.83
C ARG A 304 -19.21 16.12 19.72
N GLY A 305 -19.36 15.70 18.45
CA GLY A 305 -19.49 16.63 17.32
C GLY A 305 -18.87 16.17 15.99
N TYR A 306 -19.05 14.92 15.57
CA TYR A 306 -18.71 14.47 14.21
C TYR A 306 -19.90 13.73 13.63
N LEU A 307 -20.45 14.22 12.51
CA LEU A 307 -21.28 13.43 11.62
C LEU A 307 -20.32 12.71 10.68
N GLU A 308 -19.94 11.50 11.08
CA GLU A 308 -19.04 10.62 10.35
C GLU A 308 -19.90 9.68 9.50
N TYR A 309 -19.99 9.97 8.21
CA TYR A 309 -20.56 9.05 7.25
C TYR A 309 -19.41 8.47 6.43
N SER A 310 -18.93 7.31 6.83
CA SER A 310 -18.37 6.37 5.86
C SER A 310 -19.54 6.05 4.93
N TYR A 311 -19.62 6.70 3.77
CA TYR A 311 -20.51 6.17 2.74
C TYR A 311 -19.97 4.78 2.42
N LEU A 312 -20.72 3.80 2.88
CA LEU A 312 -20.68 2.42 2.46
C LEU A 312 -20.59 2.46 0.93
N SER A 313 -19.57 1.77 0.41
CA SER A 313 -19.12 1.62 -0.99
C SER A 313 -20.16 1.48 -2.12
#